data_AF-A0A1M2VN19-F1
#
_entry.id   AF-A0A1M2VN19-F1
#
_cell.length_a   1.000
_cell.length_b   1.000
_cell.length_c   1.000
_cell.angle_alpha   90.00
_cell.angle_beta   90.00
_cell.angle_gamma   90.00
#
_symmetry.space_group_name_H-M   'P 1'
#
loop_
_entity.id
_entity.type
_entity.pdbx_description
1 polymer ?
#
loop_
_entity_poly.entity_id
_entity_poly.type
_entity_poly.pdbx_seq_one_letter_code
_entity_poly.pdbx_strand_id
1 'polypeptide(L)'
;MAEETNGLGLHGTGNSGIMGLSFPAEAAISDTTGRTVVENLFSAFNDTSRRFFAFKLGRDQTSSSFTIGELDPTFANATDDMTYNSVFASGGALYDYWKLPLQSLTVNGTSFGLSKSRIDGAPAPIAVLDTGTTLVLGPSQDVARFWASVGDARKTDRGWEVLCNRAVVVGMVLGEGAAQKEYTVDPADISWKEGSVDDVWCLGGVQSNDGVYSADWLLGDTFLRNVYVTHHAANDTQPPKIGLRGLTDPSAALAAFIADRGADSGSPAQVRSQADHTNSLTGGDICGIATASGFVAGAVILVLVFTLTGYRRKY
;
A
#
# COMPACT_ATOMS: atom_id res chain seq x y z
N MET A 1 23.16 4.59 16.85
CA MET A 1 23.26 3.27 17.47
C MET A 1 21.87 2.90 17.97
N ALA A 2 21.26 1.84 17.45
CA ALA A 2 19.97 1.34 17.94
C ALA A 2 20.21 0.51 19.21
N GLU A 3 20.53 1.17 20.33
CA GLU A 3 20.77 0.49 21.61
C GLU A 3 19.49 0.21 22.40
N GLU A 4 18.33 0.70 21.94
CA GLU A 4 17.06 0.44 22.60
C GLU A 4 16.06 -0.17 21.62
N THR A 5 15.69 -1.43 21.86
CA THR A 5 14.53 -2.10 21.24
C THR A 5 13.21 -1.75 21.95
N ASN A 6 13.26 -0.81 22.91
CA ASN A 6 12.11 -0.33 23.66
C ASN A 6 11.09 0.28 22.70
N GLY A 7 9.83 -0.14 22.82
CA GLY A 7 8.72 0.35 21.98
C GLY A 7 8.46 -0.46 20.69
N LEU A 8 9.31 -1.43 20.34
CA LEU A 8 9.08 -2.30 19.17
C LEU A 8 8.23 -3.55 19.49
N GLY A 9 7.89 -3.78 20.76
CA GLY A 9 7.01 -4.89 21.17
C GLY A 9 7.56 -6.30 20.92
N LEU A 10 8.83 -6.44 20.50
CA LEU A 10 9.42 -7.71 20.03
C LEU A 10 9.35 -8.84 21.07
N HIS A 11 9.56 -8.52 22.35
CA HIS A 11 9.40 -9.49 23.43
C HIS A 11 7.95 -10.00 23.56
N GLY A 12 6.97 -9.11 23.37
CA GLY A 12 5.55 -9.48 23.43
C GLY A 12 5.09 -10.35 22.26
N THR A 13 5.82 -10.33 21.14
CA THR A 13 5.53 -11.12 19.94
C THR A 13 6.45 -12.35 19.79
N GLY A 14 7.34 -12.61 20.76
CA GLY A 14 8.28 -13.73 20.70
C GLY A 14 9.43 -13.57 19.69
N ASN A 15 9.63 -12.36 19.14
CA ASN A 15 10.67 -12.08 18.16
C ASN A 15 11.99 -11.69 18.85
N SER A 16 13.10 -12.29 18.42
CA SER A 16 14.44 -11.99 18.95
C SER A 16 15.08 -10.73 18.34
N GLY A 17 14.49 -10.16 17.29
CA GLY A 17 15.03 -9.01 16.57
C GLY A 17 14.33 -8.75 15.24
N ILE A 18 14.80 -7.74 14.51
CA ILE A 18 14.35 -7.39 13.16
C ILE A 18 15.56 -7.46 12.22
N MET A 19 15.40 -8.16 11.10
CA MET A 19 16.35 -8.12 9.98
C MET A 19 15.79 -7.19 8.91
N GLY A 20 16.32 -5.96 8.84
CA GLY A 20 15.88 -4.98 7.84
C GLY A 20 16.30 -5.37 6.42
N LEU A 21 15.32 -5.45 5.52
CA LEU A 21 15.51 -5.79 4.10
C LEU A 21 15.14 -4.65 3.13
N SER A 22 14.91 -3.43 3.65
CA SER A 22 14.73 -2.22 2.85
C SER A 22 16.04 -1.70 2.27
N PHE A 23 15.96 -0.61 1.50
CA PHE A 23 17.13 0.00 0.88
C PHE A 23 18.02 0.73 1.90
N PRO A 24 19.30 0.98 1.58
CA PRO A 24 20.24 1.63 2.50
C PRO A 24 19.83 3.01 3.00
N ALA A 25 19.01 3.74 2.25
CA ALA A 25 18.52 5.07 2.64
C ALA A 25 17.73 5.04 3.96
N GLU A 26 17.12 3.89 4.31
CA GLU A 26 16.33 3.71 5.54
C GLU A 26 17.13 3.08 6.69
N ALA A 27 18.43 2.84 6.48
CA ALA A 27 19.26 2.25 7.50
C ALA A 27 19.56 3.26 8.62
N ALA A 28 19.37 2.85 9.87
CA ALA A 28 19.75 3.66 11.03
C ALA A 28 21.28 3.75 11.25
N ILE A 29 22.06 2.93 10.54
CA ILE A 29 23.52 2.98 10.53
C ILE A 29 23.99 3.94 9.43
N SER A 30 24.97 4.78 9.76
CA SER A 30 25.63 5.65 8.78
C SER A 30 26.36 4.81 7.72
N ASP A 31 26.28 5.22 6.46
CA ASP A 31 26.95 4.58 5.31
C ASP A 31 28.47 4.50 5.45
N THR A 32 29.08 5.46 6.16
CA THR A 32 30.50 5.47 6.53
C THR A 32 30.89 4.42 7.57
N THR A 33 29.92 3.88 8.31
CA THR A 33 30.15 2.95 9.44
C THR A 33 29.92 1.50 9.03
N GLY A 34 28.94 1.24 8.16
CA GLY A 34 28.65 -0.13 7.73
C GLY A 34 27.64 -0.20 6.60
N ARG A 35 27.50 -1.40 6.04
CA ARG A 35 26.54 -1.74 4.99
C ARG A 35 25.32 -2.43 5.58
N THR A 36 24.18 -2.28 4.92
CA THR A 36 22.97 -3.03 5.27
C THR A 36 23.15 -4.54 5.06
N VAL A 37 22.27 -5.33 5.69
CA VAL A 37 22.26 -6.79 5.51
C VAL A 37 22.10 -7.17 4.03
N VAL A 38 21.18 -6.51 3.32
CA VAL A 38 20.90 -6.76 1.90
C VAL A 38 22.11 -6.46 1.02
N GLU A 39 22.77 -5.31 1.21
CA GLU A 39 24.00 -4.98 0.46
C GLU A 39 25.11 -6.00 0.69
N ASN A 40 25.30 -6.44 1.94
CA ASN A 40 26.30 -7.44 2.28
C ASN A 40 25.98 -8.80 1.64
N LEU A 41 24.72 -9.25 1.71
CA LEU A 41 24.27 -10.50 1.07
C LEU A 41 24.49 -10.46 -0.45
N PHE A 42 24.11 -9.36 -1.10
CA PHE A 42 24.26 -9.23 -2.55
C PHE A 42 25.71 -9.07 -3.00
N SER A 43 26.60 -8.57 -2.14
CA SER A 43 28.03 -8.47 -2.45
C SER A 43 28.71 -9.83 -2.66
N ALA A 44 28.12 -10.92 -2.16
CA ALA A 44 28.61 -12.28 -2.37
C ALA A 44 28.38 -12.80 -3.81
N PHE A 45 27.53 -12.12 -4.60
CA PHE A 45 27.19 -12.54 -5.96
C PHE A 45 27.92 -11.70 -7.01
N ASN A 46 28.86 -12.34 -7.72
CA ASN A 46 29.49 -11.75 -8.90
C ASN A 46 28.49 -11.60 -10.06
N ASP A 47 27.60 -12.58 -10.22
CA ASP A 47 26.50 -12.53 -11.18
C ASP A 47 25.39 -11.61 -10.64
N THR A 48 25.20 -10.46 -11.29
CA THR A 48 24.21 -9.45 -10.90
C THR A 48 22.78 -9.95 -11.04
N SER A 49 22.52 -10.97 -11.87
CA SER A 49 21.18 -11.57 -12.01
C SER A 49 20.73 -12.33 -10.77
N ARG A 50 21.69 -12.74 -9.92
CA ARG A 50 21.46 -13.44 -8.64
C ARG A 50 21.40 -12.49 -7.44
N ARG A 51 21.45 -11.17 -7.65
CA ARG A 51 21.32 -10.17 -6.57
C ARG A 51 19.86 -9.87 -6.28
N PHE A 52 19.17 -10.87 -5.74
CA PHE A 52 17.79 -10.74 -5.28
C PHE A 52 17.53 -11.65 -4.10
N PHE A 53 16.50 -11.36 -3.32
CA PHE A 53 15.91 -12.34 -2.40
C PHE A 53 14.49 -12.62 -2.86
N ALA A 54 13.97 -13.79 -2.50
CA ALA A 54 12.61 -14.18 -2.81
C ALA A 54 11.96 -14.82 -1.58
N PHE A 55 10.65 -14.64 -1.46
CA PHE A 55 9.93 -15.17 -0.31
C PHE A 55 8.48 -15.52 -0.63
N LYS A 56 8.00 -16.53 0.10
CA LYS A 56 6.59 -16.85 0.28
C LYS A 56 6.29 -16.85 1.77
N LEU A 57 5.31 -16.04 2.19
CA LEU A 57 4.78 -16.13 3.55
C LEU A 57 3.75 -17.25 3.62
N GLY A 58 4.01 -18.24 4.46
CA GLY A 58 3.12 -19.37 4.69
C GLY A 58 1.86 -18.97 5.47
N ARG A 59 0.83 -19.81 5.37
CA ARG A 59 -0.36 -19.75 6.25
C ARG A 59 -0.19 -20.63 7.49
N ASP A 60 0.82 -21.48 7.47
CA ASP A 60 1.20 -22.42 8.53
C ASP A 60 2.73 -22.41 8.74
N GLN A 61 3.21 -23.27 9.63
CA GLN A 61 4.63 -23.33 9.99
C GLN A 61 5.54 -23.95 8.92
N THR A 62 4.99 -24.56 7.87
CA THR A 62 5.76 -25.36 6.90
C THR A 62 5.67 -24.87 5.45
N SER A 63 4.81 -23.90 5.17
CA SER A 63 4.56 -23.37 3.82
C SER A 63 5.29 -22.06 3.51
N SER A 64 6.13 -21.58 4.44
CA SER A 64 6.96 -20.39 4.23
C SER A 64 8.27 -20.74 3.53
N SER A 65 8.78 -19.82 2.72
CA SER A 65 10.08 -19.95 2.05
C SER A 65 10.77 -18.59 1.97
N PHE A 66 12.09 -18.59 2.14
CA PHE A 66 12.95 -17.42 1.96
C PHE A 66 14.27 -17.87 1.33
N THR A 67 14.59 -17.31 0.17
CA THR A 67 15.77 -17.65 -0.62
C THR A 67 16.55 -16.40 -1.01
N ILE A 68 17.85 -16.56 -1.28
CA ILE A 68 18.73 -15.48 -1.74
C ILE A 68 19.45 -15.95 -3.00
N GLY A 69 19.26 -15.21 -4.10
CA GLY A 69 19.90 -15.44 -5.39
C GLY A 69 19.43 -16.68 -6.14
N GLU A 70 18.28 -17.22 -5.76
CA GLU A 70 17.56 -18.30 -6.43
C GLU A 70 16.05 -18.25 -6.12
N LEU A 71 15.26 -18.90 -6.97
CA LEU A 71 13.82 -19.09 -6.75
C LEU A 71 13.58 -20.42 -6.05
N ASP A 72 12.52 -20.49 -5.25
CA ASP A 72 11.99 -21.75 -4.76
C ASP A 72 11.11 -22.38 -5.85
N PRO A 73 11.50 -23.56 -6.39
CA PRO A 73 10.80 -24.21 -7.51
C PRO A 73 9.38 -24.64 -7.15
N THR A 74 9.03 -24.67 -5.85
CA THR A 74 7.64 -24.89 -5.40
C THR A 74 6.71 -23.78 -5.87
N PHE A 75 7.22 -22.54 -5.99
CA PHE A 75 6.43 -21.36 -6.32
C PHE A 75 6.75 -20.78 -7.70
N ALA A 76 7.99 -20.87 -8.17
CA ALA A 76 8.36 -20.45 -9.52
C ALA A 76 9.58 -21.21 -10.04
N ASN A 77 9.48 -21.75 -11.25
CA ASN A 77 10.57 -22.47 -11.89
C ASN A 77 11.49 -21.54 -12.69
N ALA A 78 10.94 -20.42 -13.17
CA ALA A 78 11.69 -19.43 -13.93
C ALA A 78 11.21 -18.01 -13.56
N THR A 79 12.07 -17.02 -13.81
CA THR A 79 11.71 -15.60 -13.64
C THR A 79 10.52 -15.22 -14.52
N ASP A 80 10.34 -15.86 -15.67
CA ASP A 80 9.25 -15.57 -16.61
C ASP A 80 7.87 -15.98 -16.06
N ASP A 81 7.81 -16.77 -14.98
CA ASP A 81 6.57 -17.06 -14.25
C ASP A 81 6.08 -15.84 -13.43
N MET A 82 6.91 -14.82 -13.27
CA MET A 82 6.68 -13.63 -12.45
C MET A 82 6.31 -12.43 -13.33
N THR A 83 5.54 -11.49 -12.78
CA THR A 83 5.33 -10.18 -13.40
C THR A 83 6.23 -9.16 -12.71
N TYR A 84 7.11 -8.51 -13.47
CA TYR A 84 8.10 -7.58 -12.94
C TYR A 84 7.68 -6.13 -13.13
N ASN A 85 7.82 -5.35 -12.05
CA ASN A 85 7.68 -3.90 -12.05
C ASN A 85 8.93 -3.27 -11.46
N SER A 86 9.38 -2.14 -12.02
CA SER A 86 10.43 -1.33 -11.39
C SER A 86 9.93 -0.80 -10.05
N VAL A 87 10.80 -0.73 -9.06
CA VAL A 87 10.48 -0.10 -7.78
C VAL A 87 10.20 1.38 -8.02
N PHE A 88 9.10 1.87 -7.48
CA PHE A 88 8.75 3.28 -7.58
C PHE A 88 9.68 4.14 -6.69
N ALA A 89 10.20 5.22 -7.27
CA ALA A 89 10.86 6.30 -6.55
C ALA A 89 10.40 7.64 -7.13
N SER A 90 10.08 8.61 -6.27
CA SER A 90 9.76 9.97 -6.72
C SER A 90 10.98 10.63 -7.35
N GLY A 91 10.80 11.49 -8.34
CA GLY A 91 11.82 11.95 -9.27
C GLY A 91 13.17 12.33 -8.63
N GLY A 92 14.19 11.48 -8.83
CA GLY A 92 15.56 11.69 -8.33
C GLY A 92 15.79 11.33 -6.86
N ALA A 93 14.77 10.85 -6.14
CA ALA A 93 14.90 10.34 -4.78
C ALA A 93 15.68 9.02 -4.77
N LEU A 94 16.34 8.74 -3.65
CA LEU A 94 16.90 7.43 -3.37
C LEU A 94 15.76 6.41 -3.20
N TYR A 95 16.02 5.15 -3.58
CA TYR A 95 15.14 4.06 -3.19
C TYR A 95 15.22 3.89 -1.67
N ASP A 96 14.06 3.84 -1.03
CA ASP A 96 13.89 3.73 0.41
C ASP A 96 13.20 2.42 0.79
N TYR A 97 12.04 2.14 0.20
CA TYR A 97 11.28 0.90 0.41
C TYR A 97 10.92 0.21 -0.92
N TRP A 98 10.55 -1.07 -0.82
CA TRP A 98 10.04 -1.85 -1.95
C TRP A 98 8.61 -1.43 -2.28
N LYS A 99 8.49 -0.47 -3.21
CA LYS A 99 7.24 0.21 -3.54
C LYS A 99 6.78 -0.07 -4.97
N LEU A 100 5.47 -0.23 -5.14
CA LEU A 100 4.81 -0.27 -6.44
C LEU A 100 3.61 0.69 -6.47
N PRO A 101 3.26 1.24 -7.65
CA PRO A 101 1.98 1.92 -7.84
C PRO A 101 0.82 0.93 -7.65
N LEU A 102 -0.15 1.32 -6.83
CA LEU A 102 -1.42 0.63 -6.59
C LEU A 102 -2.52 1.38 -7.33
N GLN A 103 -2.94 0.81 -8.46
CA GLN A 103 -3.87 1.46 -9.40
C GLN A 103 -5.31 1.46 -8.87
N SER A 104 -5.73 0.34 -8.29
CA SER A 104 -7.07 0.17 -7.74
C SER A 104 -7.13 -1.05 -6.84
N LEU A 105 -8.19 -1.15 -6.05
CA LEU A 105 -8.64 -2.42 -5.49
C LEU A 105 -9.72 -3.02 -6.41
N THR A 106 -10.03 -4.29 -6.21
CA THR A 106 -11.25 -4.90 -6.75
C THR A 106 -12.03 -5.55 -5.62
N VAL A 107 -13.35 -5.58 -5.74
CA VAL A 107 -14.25 -6.27 -4.82
C VAL A 107 -15.21 -7.09 -5.69
N ASN A 108 -15.13 -8.42 -5.56
CA ASN A 108 -15.83 -9.38 -6.42
C ASN A 108 -15.65 -9.08 -7.93
N GLY A 109 -14.41 -8.78 -8.32
CA GLY A 109 -14.04 -8.42 -9.70
C GLY A 109 -14.49 -7.04 -10.17
N THR A 110 -15.20 -6.27 -9.34
CA THR A 110 -15.59 -4.89 -9.67
C THR A 110 -14.52 -3.92 -9.16
N SER A 111 -14.04 -3.03 -10.04
CA SER A 111 -12.99 -2.06 -9.70
C SER A 111 -13.45 -1.04 -8.65
N PHE A 112 -12.57 -0.77 -7.70
CA PHE A 112 -12.69 0.21 -6.64
C PHE A 112 -11.54 1.23 -6.77
N GLY A 113 -11.88 2.45 -7.19
CA GLY A 113 -10.92 3.54 -7.33
C GLY A 113 -10.43 4.05 -5.98
N LEU A 114 -9.15 4.40 -5.92
CA LEU A 114 -8.48 4.95 -4.74
C LEU A 114 -8.43 6.48 -4.79
N SER A 115 -8.25 7.09 -3.62
CA SER A 115 -7.97 8.52 -3.51
C SER A 115 -6.61 8.84 -4.16
N LYS A 116 -6.39 10.11 -4.53
CA LYS A 116 -5.10 10.52 -5.13
C LYS A 116 -3.95 10.28 -4.15
N SER A 117 -2.79 9.90 -4.71
CA SER A 117 -1.56 9.76 -3.92
C SER A 117 -1.18 11.07 -3.24
N ARG A 118 -0.65 10.96 -2.02
CA ARG A 118 0.02 12.06 -1.30
C ARG A 118 1.49 12.19 -1.68
N ILE A 119 2.04 11.24 -2.43
CA ILE A 119 3.43 11.21 -2.86
C ILE A 119 3.56 12.05 -4.13
N ASP A 120 4.41 13.07 -4.08
CA ASP A 120 4.62 13.96 -5.22
C ASP A 120 5.21 13.22 -6.43
N GLY A 121 4.70 13.54 -7.61
CA GLY A 121 5.07 12.88 -8.87
C GLY A 121 4.56 11.44 -9.02
N ALA A 122 3.81 10.88 -8.06
CA ALA A 122 3.26 9.54 -8.18
C ALA A 122 2.05 9.49 -9.14
N PRO A 123 2.02 8.55 -10.10
CA PRO A 123 0.93 8.42 -11.08
C PRO A 123 -0.35 7.80 -10.49
N ALA A 124 -0.21 7.03 -9.40
CA ALA A 124 -1.26 6.40 -8.63
C ALA A 124 -0.81 6.32 -7.15
N PRO A 125 -1.69 5.99 -6.20
CA PRO A 125 -1.28 5.69 -4.83
C PRO A 125 -0.11 4.71 -4.77
N ILE A 126 0.85 4.96 -3.89
CA ILE A 126 2.04 4.13 -3.76
C ILE A 126 1.85 3.16 -2.61
N ALA A 127 2.19 1.90 -2.85
CA ALA A 127 2.09 0.82 -1.88
C ALA A 127 3.47 0.22 -1.57
N VAL A 128 3.84 0.14 -0.29
CA VAL A 128 5.02 -0.60 0.18
C VAL A 128 4.64 -2.06 0.39
N LEU A 129 5.44 -2.99 -0.10
CA LEU A 129 5.33 -4.40 0.25
C LEU A 129 6.15 -4.65 1.51
N ASP A 130 5.48 -4.81 2.64
CA ASP A 130 6.09 -4.76 3.97
C ASP A 130 5.81 -6.04 4.80
N THR A 131 6.78 -6.95 4.84
CA THR A 131 6.72 -8.17 5.67
C THR A 131 6.76 -7.88 7.18
N GLY A 132 7.04 -6.64 7.59
CA GLY A 132 6.99 -6.20 8.98
C GLY A 132 5.59 -5.78 9.44
N THR A 133 4.62 -5.70 8.53
CA THR A 133 3.24 -5.30 8.81
C THR A 133 2.29 -6.49 8.62
N THR A 134 1.36 -6.70 9.56
CA THR A 134 0.42 -7.83 9.48
C THR A 134 -0.72 -7.61 8.46
N LEU A 135 -1.32 -6.43 8.46
CA LEU A 135 -2.54 -6.14 7.69
C LEU A 135 -2.25 -5.28 6.46
N VAL A 136 -3.24 -5.09 5.59
CA VAL A 136 -3.20 -4.01 4.61
C VAL A 136 -3.59 -2.71 5.31
N LEU A 137 -2.73 -1.70 5.25
CA LEU A 137 -2.96 -0.39 5.85
C LEU A 137 -3.09 0.67 4.76
N GLY A 138 -4.12 1.51 4.82
CA GLY A 138 -4.33 2.57 3.83
C GLY A 138 -5.02 3.82 4.39
N PRO A 139 -5.25 4.84 3.57
CA PRO A 139 -5.87 6.09 4.00
C PRO A 139 -7.26 5.86 4.58
N SER A 140 -7.57 6.50 5.72
CA SER A 140 -8.85 6.29 6.43
C SER A 140 -10.08 6.47 5.55
N GLN A 141 -10.03 7.43 4.62
CA GLN A 141 -11.11 7.70 3.68
C GLN A 141 -11.38 6.51 2.75
N ASP A 142 -10.35 5.95 2.14
CA ASP A 142 -10.49 4.83 1.22
C ASP A 142 -10.90 3.55 1.95
N VAL A 143 -10.33 3.31 3.12
CA VAL A 143 -10.67 2.14 3.95
C VAL A 143 -12.13 2.21 4.41
N ALA A 144 -12.63 3.38 4.81
CA ALA A 144 -14.03 3.54 5.17
C ALA A 144 -14.98 3.29 3.98
N ARG A 145 -14.63 3.78 2.79
CA ARG A 145 -15.41 3.52 1.56
C ARG A 145 -15.35 2.05 1.16
N PHE A 146 -14.20 1.41 1.33
CA PHE A 146 -14.00 -0.01 1.06
C PHE A 146 -14.93 -0.85 1.94
N TRP A 147 -14.92 -0.66 3.26
CA TRP A 147 -15.80 -1.42 4.16
C TRP A 147 -17.28 -1.10 3.99
N ALA A 148 -17.63 0.15 3.63
CA ALA A 148 -18.99 0.50 3.25
C ALA A 148 -19.43 -0.19 1.94
N SER A 149 -18.49 -0.49 1.04
CA SER A 149 -18.75 -1.23 -0.20
C SER A 149 -18.87 -2.74 0.04
N VAL A 150 -18.00 -3.28 0.91
CA VAL A 150 -18.05 -4.69 1.32
C VAL A 150 -19.33 -4.98 2.11
N GLY A 151 -19.81 -4.06 2.95
CA GLY A 151 -20.99 -4.29 3.79
C GLY A 151 -20.71 -5.25 4.95
N ASP A 152 -21.68 -5.38 5.85
CA ASP A 152 -21.58 -6.21 7.07
C ASP A 152 -20.28 -5.98 7.86
N ALA A 153 -19.87 -4.72 7.88
CA ALA A 153 -18.66 -4.22 8.52
C ALA A 153 -18.99 -3.07 9.48
N ARG A 154 -18.19 -2.93 10.54
CA ARG A 154 -18.33 -1.87 11.54
C ARG A 154 -16.98 -1.31 11.93
N LYS A 155 -16.93 -0.03 12.28
CA LYS A 155 -15.75 0.59 12.88
C LYS A 155 -15.89 0.57 14.40
N THR A 156 -14.89 0.05 15.08
CA THR A 156 -14.79 0.04 16.55
C THR A 156 -13.52 0.79 16.98
N ASP A 157 -13.32 0.95 18.29
CA ASP A 157 -12.10 1.56 18.83
C ASP A 157 -10.83 0.74 18.53
N ARG A 158 -11.00 -0.55 18.15
CA ARG A 158 -9.89 -1.45 17.79
C ARG A 158 -9.58 -1.44 16.30
N GLY A 159 -10.41 -0.80 15.47
CA GLY A 159 -10.30 -0.79 14.03
C GLY A 159 -11.58 -1.24 13.33
N TRP A 160 -11.47 -1.56 12.05
CA TRP A 160 -12.56 -2.11 11.26
C TRP A 160 -12.73 -3.60 11.54
N GLU A 161 -13.99 -4.00 11.70
CA GLU A 161 -14.40 -5.40 11.85
C GLU A 161 -15.41 -5.74 10.76
N VAL A 162 -15.47 -7.01 10.38
CA VAL A 162 -16.39 -7.56 9.40
C VAL A 162 -16.96 -8.88 9.94
N LEU A 163 -18.16 -9.28 9.53
CA LEU A 163 -18.67 -10.60 9.88
C LEU A 163 -17.69 -11.70 9.44
N CYS A 164 -17.41 -12.64 10.34
CA CYS A 164 -16.41 -13.68 10.13
C CYS A 164 -16.69 -14.64 8.96
N ASN A 165 -17.94 -14.68 8.49
CA ASN A 165 -18.38 -15.45 7.32
C ASN A 165 -18.64 -14.59 6.08
N ARG A 166 -18.25 -13.29 6.09
CA ARG A 166 -18.41 -12.41 4.93
C ARG A 166 -17.55 -12.92 3.78
N ALA A 167 -18.19 -13.43 2.73
CA ALA A 167 -17.54 -14.09 1.62
C ALA A 167 -17.30 -13.08 0.49
N VAL A 168 -16.14 -12.41 0.53
CA VAL A 168 -15.76 -11.38 -0.43
C VAL A 168 -14.38 -11.68 -1.03
N VAL A 169 -14.26 -11.57 -2.35
CA VAL A 169 -12.99 -11.69 -3.06
C VAL A 169 -12.45 -10.27 -3.30
N VAL A 170 -11.24 -10.01 -2.84
CA VAL A 170 -10.58 -8.70 -2.98
C VAL A 170 -9.32 -8.86 -3.80
N GLY A 171 -9.08 -7.96 -4.74
CA GLY A 171 -7.85 -7.91 -5.53
C GLY A 171 -7.10 -6.60 -5.36
N MET A 172 -5.78 -6.66 -5.50
CA MET A 172 -4.88 -5.51 -5.53
C MET A 172 -4.33 -5.37 -6.94
N VAL A 173 -4.61 -4.26 -7.63
CA VAL A 173 -4.09 -4.00 -8.98
C VAL A 173 -2.81 -3.18 -8.87
N LEU A 174 -1.67 -3.85 -9.08
CA LEU A 174 -0.34 -3.29 -8.86
C LEU A 174 0.43 -3.14 -10.17
N GLY A 175 1.39 -2.21 -10.18
CA GLY A 175 2.27 -1.96 -11.30
C GLY A 175 1.72 -0.95 -12.30
N GLU A 176 2.41 -0.79 -13.42
CA GLU A 176 2.07 0.19 -14.45
C GLU A 176 2.22 -0.37 -15.87
N GLY A 177 1.50 0.24 -16.82
CA GLY A 177 1.59 -0.11 -18.23
C GLY A 177 1.34 -1.59 -18.49
N ALA A 178 2.23 -2.23 -19.24
CA ALA A 178 2.10 -3.65 -19.59
C ALA A 178 2.35 -4.61 -18.41
N ALA A 179 2.92 -4.13 -17.31
CA ALA A 179 3.20 -4.92 -16.11
C ALA A 179 2.13 -4.75 -15.01
N GLN A 180 1.09 -3.96 -15.28
CA GLN A 180 -0.07 -3.83 -14.41
C GLN A 180 -0.80 -5.18 -14.30
N LYS A 181 -1.03 -5.65 -13.07
CA LYS A 181 -1.67 -6.94 -12.82
C LYS A 181 -2.46 -6.94 -11.52
N GLU A 182 -3.58 -7.67 -11.53
CA GLU A 182 -4.38 -7.94 -10.34
C GLU A 182 -3.85 -9.18 -9.59
N TYR A 183 -3.76 -9.04 -8.27
CA TYR A 183 -3.38 -10.10 -7.35
C TYR A 183 -4.49 -10.29 -6.33
N THR A 184 -5.14 -11.45 -6.37
CA THR A 184 -6.24 -11.83 -5.46
C THR A 184 -5.71 -12.06 -4.04
N VAL A 185 -6.45 -11.57 -3.06
CA VAL A 185 -6.29 -11.85 -1.63
C VAL A 185 -7.32 -12.90 -1.21
N ASP A 186 -6.86 -13.91 -0.47
CA ASP A 186 -7.74 -14.94 0.08
C ASP A 186 -8.79 -14.31 1.02
N PRO A 187 -10.08 -14.65 0.90
CA PRO A 187 -11.13 -14.10 1.77
C PRO A 187 -10.84 -14.26 3.27
N ALA A 188 -10.10 -15.30 3.68
CA ALA A 188 -9.68 -15.49 5.06
C ALA A 188 -8.71 -14.41 5.57
N ASP A 189 -7.92 -13.80 4.67
CA ASP A 189 -7.04 -12.68 5.03
C ASP A 189 -7.78 -11.35 5.07
N ILE A 190 -8.94 -11.23 4.39
CA ILE A 190 -9.82 -10.06 4.46
C ILE A 190 -10.69 -10.09 5.72
N SER A 191 -11.17 -11.28 6.11
CA SER A 191 -11.90 -11.53 7.35
C SER A 191 -10.99 -12.23 8.36
N TRP A 192 -10.02 -11.49 8.90
CA TRP A 192 -8.91 -12.02 9.68
C TRP A 192 -9.37 -12.50 11.08
N LYS A 193 -9.42 -13.83 11.26
CA LYS A 193 -9.98 -14.46 12.47
C LYS A 193 -9.04 -14.39 13.66
N GLU A 194 -7.74 -14.42 13.43
CA GLU A 194 -6.73 -14.39 14.50
C GLU A 194 -6.74 -13.07 15.28
N GLY A 195 -7.24 -11.99 14.66
CA GLY A 195 -7.50 -10.70 15.31
C GLY A 195 -8.91 -10.54 15.91
N SER A 196 -9.76 -11.57 15.84
CA SER A 196 -11.13 -11.53 16.36
C SER A 196 -11.16 -11.57 17.90
N VAL A 197 -12.21 -10.98 18.48
CA VAL A 197 -12.49 -11.05 19.93
C VAL A 197 -13.67 -11.96 20.26
N ASP A 198 -14.49 -12.28 19.26
CA ASP A 198 -15.59 -13.21 19.32
C ASP A 198 -15.70 -13.98 17.98
N ASP A 199 -16.54 -15.01 17.93
CA ASP A 199 -16.69 -15.84 16.73
C ASP A 199 -17.55 -15.20 15.62
N VAL A 200 -18.12 -14.01 15.86
CA VAL A 200 -19.03 -13.34 14.93
C VAL A 200 -18.31 -12.26 14.13
N TRP A 201 -17.46 -11.47 14.78
CA TRP A 201 -16.75 -10.33 14.21
C TRP A 201 -15.25 -10.58 14.11
N CYS A 202 -14.78 -10.64 12.89
CA CYS A 202 -13.38 -10.77 12.56
C CYS A 202 -12.76 -9.39 12.36
N LEU A 203 -11.47 -9.25 12.68
CA LEU A 203 -10.77 -8.01 12.35
C LEU A 203 -10.67 -7.91 10.83
N GLY A 204 -10.94 -6.74 10.28
CA GLY A 204 -10.79 -6.50 8.86
C GLY A 204 -9.31 -6.57 8.47
N GLY A 205 -8.99 -7.30 7.41
CA GLY A 205 -7.64 -7.37 6.84
C GLY A 205 -7.16 -6.06 6.22
N VAL A 206 -8.07 -5.12 6.01
CA VAL A 206 -7.80 -3.75 5.53
C VAL A 206 -8.12 -2.77 6.65
N GLN A 207 -7.12 -2.03 7.11
CA GLN A 207 -7.22 -1.07 8.22
C GLN A 207 -6.74 0.32 7.83
N SER A 208 -7.19 1.30 8.60
CA SER A 208 -6.84 2.71 8.40
C SER A 208 -5.49 3.04 9.05
N ASN A 209 -4.60 3.68 8.31
CA ASN A 209 -3.38 4.29 8.86
C ASN A 209 -2.98 5.53 8.06
N ASP A 210 -3.31 6.71 8.58
CA ASP A 210 -2.93 7.97 7.93
C ASP A 210 -1.51 8.45 8.29
N GLY A 211 -0.84 7.76 9.22
CA GLY A 211 0.49 8.10 9.74
C GLY A 211 1.66 7.55 8.92
N VAL A 212 1.40 6.92 7.78
CA VAL A 212 2.44 6.48 6.83
C VAL A 212 2.78 7.66 5.91
N TYR A 213 4.05 8.04 5.87
CA TYR A 213 4.54 9.19 5.08
C TYR A 213 5.41 8.79 3.89
N SER A 214 6.01 7.60 3.92
CA SER A 214 6.83 7.09 2.83
C SER A 214 6.01 6.56 1.65
N ALA A 215 4.72 6.28 1.86
CA ALA A 215 3.78 5.78 0.85
C ALA A 215 2.32 6.06 1.27
N ASP A 216 1.36 5.70 0.44
CA ASP A 216 -0.07 5.80 0.75
C ASP A 216 -0.60 4.53 1.41
N TRP A 217 -0.08 3.37 1.00
CA TRP A 217 -0.52 2.05 1.46
C TRP A 217 0.66 1.19 1.94
N LEU A 218 0.40 0.34 2.93
CA LEU A 218 1.28 -0.76 3.32
C LEU A 218 0.55 -2.07 3.02
N LEU A 219 1.17 -2.91 2.20
CA LEU A 219 0.69 -4.25 1.89
C LEU A 219 1.45 -5.25 2.75
N GLY A 220 0.89 -5.54 3.91
CA GLY A 220 1.42 -6.51 4.87
C GLY A 220 1.10 -7.97 4.54
N ASP A 221 1.19 -8.84 5.54
CA ASP A 221 0.94 -10.28 5.43
C ASP A 221 -0.41 -10.62 4.79
N THR A 222 -1.47 -9.85 5.08
CA THR A 222 -2.79 -9.98 4.42
C THR A 222 -2.66 -10.02 2.90
N PHE A 223 -1.77 -9.24 2.31
CA PHE A 223 -1.49 -9.32 0.88
C PHE A 223 -0.38 -10.33 0.57
N LEU A 224 0.75 -10.25 1.29
CA LEU A 224 1.99 -10.96 0.96
C LEU A 224 1.90 -12.49 1.10
N ARG A 225 0.94 -13.03 1.85
CA ARG A 225 0.63 -14.47 1.87
C ARG A 225 0.07 -14.99 0.54
N ASN A 226 -0.45 -14.12 -0.31
CA ASN A 226 -1.15 -14.47 -1.55
C ASN A 226 -0.26 -14.40 -2.80
N VAL A 227 1.00 -13.96 -2.64
CA VAL A 227 1.96 -13.80 -3.72
C VAL A 227 3.28 -14.48 -3.39
N TYR A 228 3.98 -14.93 -4.43
CA TYR A 228 5.42 -15.16 -4.36
C TYR A 228 6.12 -13.90 -4.83
N VAL A 229 7.09 -13.42 -4.03
CA VAL A 229 7.72 -12.11 -4.23
C VAL A 229 9.21 -12.28 -4.46
N THR A 230 9.76 -11.55 -5.43
CA THR A 230 11.20 -11.38 -5.60
C THR A 230 11.57 -9.90 -5.54
N HIS A 231 12.62 -9.57 -4.80
CA HIS A 231 13.14 -8.20 -4.65
C HIS A 231 14.56 -8.16 -5.21
N HIS A 232 14.72 -7.59 -6.40
CA HIS A 232 15.99 -7.53 -7.12
C HIS A 232 16.68 -6.19 -6.89
N ALA A 233 17.97 -6.25 -6.60
CA ALA A 233 18.82 -5.06 -6.57
C ALA A 233 18.89 -4.38 -7.95
N ALA A 234 19.26 -3.10 -7.92
CA ALA A 234 19.68 -2.40 -9.13
C ALA A 234 20.93 -3.06 -9.73
N ASN A 235 21.09 -2.94 -11.04
CA ASN A 235 22.34 -3.23 -11.73
C ASN A 235 22.64 -2.12 -12.75
N ASP A 236 23.75 -2.24 -13.47
CA ASP A 236 24.25 -1.22 -14.41
C ASP A 236 23.26 -0.84 -15.52
N THR A 237 22.27 -1.70 -15.78
CA THR A 237 21.32 -1.54 -16.89
C THR A 237 19.85 -1.44 -16.45
N GLN A 238 19.53 -1.76 -15.20
CA GLN A 238 18.16 -1.86 -14.71
C GLN A 238 18.02 -1.29 -13.30
N PRO A 239 16.96 -0.49 -13.03
CA PRO A 239 16.60 -0.11 -11.66
C PRO A 239 16.24 -1.35 -10.83
N PRO A 240 16.19 -1.24 -9.48
CA PRO A 240 15.67 -2.32 -8.68
C PRO A 240 14.23 -2.63 -9.09
N LYS A 241 13.85 -3.91 -8.98
CA LYS A 241 12.55 -4.40 -9.46
C LYS A 241 11.95 -5.41 -8.50
N ILE A 242 10.62 -5.43 -8.48
CA ILE A 242 9.81 -6.38 -7.71
C ILE A 242 9.17 -7.33 -8.71
N GLY A 243 9.39 -8.63 -8.53
CA GLY A 243 8.67 -9.68 -9.24
C GLY A 243 7.53 -10.21 -8.38
N LEU A 244 6.34 -10.35 -8.95
CA LEU A 244 5.18 -10.90 -8.26
C LEU A 244 4.50 -11.99 -9.09
N ARG A 245 4.24 -13.14 -8.44
CA ARG A 245 3.37 -14.20 -8.96
C ARG A 245 2.21 -14.39 -7.99
N GLY A 246 0.98 -14.26 -8.49
CA GLY A 246 -0.23 -14.56 -7.73
C GLY A 246 -0.35 -16.06 -7.48
N LEU A 247 -0.69 -16.44 -6.25
CA LEU A 247 -0.83 -17.84 -5.83
C LEU A 247 -2.25 -18.20 -5.40
N THR A 248 -3.11 -17.20 -5.20
CA THR A 248 -4.50 -17.39 -4.79
C THR A 248 -5.41 -17.49 -6.01
N ASP A 249 -6.03 -18.65 -6.20
CA ASP A 249 -7.14 -18.80 -7.14
C ASP A 249 -8.42 -18.25 -6.49
N PRO A 250 -9.08 -17.23 -7.07
CA PRO A 250 -10.21 -16.56 -6.45
C PRO A 250 -11.41 -17.50 -6.21
N SER A 251 -11.68 -18.43 -7.14
CA SER A 251 -12.85 -19.30 -7.06
C SER A 251 -12.66 -20.39 -6.01
N ALA A 252 -11.47 -21.01 -6.00
CA ALA A 252 -11.13 -22.05 -5.04
C ALA A 252 -11.01 -21.48 -3.63
N ALA A 253 -10.38 -20.31 -3.46
CA ALA A 253 -10.26 -19.65 -2.16
C ALA A 253 -11.64 -19.28 -1.59
N LEU A 254 -12.53 -18.72 -2.42
CA LEU A 254 -13.90 -18.41 -1.99
C LEU A 254 -14.70 -19.66 -1.60
N ALA A 255 -14.61 -20.72 -2.40
CA ALA A 255 -15.28 -21.98 -2.10
C ALA A 255 -14.78 -22.60 -0.79
N ALA A 256 -13.47 -22.60 -0.56
CA ALA A 256 -12.87 -23.07 0.69
C ALA A 256 -13.30 -22.23 1.89
N PHE A 257 -13.32 -20.90 1.73
CA PHE A 257 -13.79 -19.98 2.78
C PHE A 257 -15.24 -20.24 3.16
N ILE A 258 -16.15 -20.41 2.20
CA ILE A 258 -17.57 -20.72 2.46
C ILE A 258 -17.72 -22.10 3.13
N ALA A 259 -16.92 -23.08 2.73
CA ALA A 259 -16.94 -24.40 3.37
C ALA A 259 -16.50 -24.34 4.85
N ASP A 260 -15.53 -23.49 5.18
CA ASP A 260 -15.01 -23.30 6.54
C ASP A 260 -15.92 -22.41 7.41
N ARG A 261 -16.39 -21.28 6.87
CA ARG A 261 -17.11 -20.23 7.61
C ARG A 261 -18.63 -20.26 7.47
N GLY A 262 -19.14 -21.13 6.61
CA GLY A 262 -20.55 -21.21 6.26
C GLY A 262 -20.96 -20.18 5.20
N ALA A 263 -22.22 -20.26 4.79
CA ALA A 263 -22.76 -19.37 3.78
C ALA A 263 -22.85 -17.93 4.29
N ASP A 264 -22.47 -17.00 3.42
CA ASP A 264 -22.74 -15.59 3.61
C ASP A 264 -24.19 -15.29 3.23
N SER A 265 -24.98 -14.87 4.21
CA SER A 265 -26.39 -14.47 4.03
C SER A 265 -26.57 -12.95 3.99
N GLY A 266 -25.47 -12.21 4.03
CA GLY A 266 -25.42 -10.76 3.92
C GLY A 266 -25.83 -10.26 2.53
N SER A 267 -26.10 -8.97 2.45
CA SER A 267 -26.41 -8.35 1.15
C SER A 267 -25.18 -8.39 0.24
N PRO A 268 -25.34 -8.53 -1.09
CA PRO A 268 -24.20 -8.47 -2.01
C PRO A 268 -23.41 -7.17 -1.87
N ALA A 269 -22.09 -7.23 -1.92
CA ALA A 269 -21.22 -6.06 -1.88
C ALA A 269 -21.62 -5.04 -2.96
N GLN A 270 -21.69 -3.76 -2.59
CA GLN A 270 -22.08 -2.65 -3.47
C GLN A 270 -20.89 -1.72 -3.67
N VAL A 271 -20.11 -1.96 -4.73
CA VAL A 271 -18.84 -1.26 -4.94
C VAL A 271 -19.04 0.19 -5.32
N ARG A 272 -18.53 1.10 -4.48
CA ARG A 272 -18.45 2.54 -4.77
C ARG A 272 -17.21 2.80 -5.62
N SER A 273 -17.35 2.67 -6.93
CA SER A 273 -16.23 2.64 -7.89
C SER A 273 -15.39 3.92 -7.94
N GLN A 274 -15.93 5.08 -7.58
CA GLN A 274 -15.21 6.36 -7.57
C GLN A 274 -14.82 6.77 -6.15
N ALA A 275 -13.60 7.29 -6.00
CA ALA A 275 -13.22 8.05 -4.82
C ALA A 275 -14.05 9.33 -4.75
N ASP A 276 -14.62 9.63 -3.59
CA ASP A 276 -15.34 10.88 -3.39
C ASP A 276 -14.37 12.03 -3.65
N HIS A 277 -14.60 12.78 -4.73
CA HIS A 277 -13.97 14.06 -4.94
C HIS A 277 -14.53 15.01 -3.88
N THR A 278 -13.91 15.04 -2.70
CA THR A 278 -14.14 16.13 -1.76
C THR A 278 -13.58 17.38 -2.43
N ASN A 279 -14.46 18.18 -3.04
CA ASN A 279 -14.20 19.58 -3.37
C ASN A 279 -14.14 20.41 -2.07
N SER A 280 -13.40 19.93 -1.06
CA SER A 280 -13.10 20.66 0.14
C SER A 280 -11.93 21.57 -0.18
N LEU A 281 -12.25 22.82 -0.55
CA LEU A 281 -11.27 23.89 -0.64
C LEU A 281 -10.43 23.88 0.64
N THR A 282 -9.12 23.68 0.50
CA THR A 282 -8.20 23.79 1.63
C THR A 282 -8.20 25.23 2.14
N GLY A 283 -7.77 25.46 3.39
CA GLY A 283 -7.56 26.82 3.88
C GLY A 283 -6.63 27.66 2.97
N GLY A 284 -5.71 26.99 2.27
CA GLY A 284 -4.86 27.58 1.23
C GLY A 284 -5.64 28.00 -0.01
N ASP A 285 -6.58 27.16 -0.49
CA ASP A 285 -7.45 27.49 -1.64
C ASP A 285 -8.39 28.66 -1.32
N ILE A 286 -8.93 28.70 -0.10
CA ILE A 286 -9.77 29.81 0.38
C ILE A 286 -8.94 31.10 0.46
N CYS A 287 -7.68 31.03 0.93
CA CYS A 287 -6.78 32.17 0.99
C CYS A 287 -6.36 32.66 -0.40
N GLY A 288 -6.12 31.74 -1.34
CA GLY A 288 -5.84 32.05 -2.74
C GLY A 288 -7.01 32.74 -3.44
N ILE A 289 -8.23 32.25 -3.23
CA ILE A 289 -9.45 32.88 -3.77
C ILE A 289 -9.69 34.25 -3.12
N ALA A 290 -9.50 34.39 -1.81
CA ALA A 290 -9.66 35.64 -1.09
C ALA A 290 -8.65 36.71 -1.53
N THR A 291 -7.39 36.33 -1.74
CA THR A 291 -6.33 37.25 -2.19
C THR A 291 -6.53 37.68 -3.64
N ALA A 292 -6.90 36.77 -4.55
CA ALA A 292 -7.23 37.10 -5.93
C ALA A 292 -8.44 38.04 -6.02
N SER A 293 -9.49 37.77 -5.24
CA SER A 293 -10.70 38.61 -5.19
C SER A 293 -10.41 40.00 -4.61
N GLY A 294 -9.58 40.08 -3.57
CA GLY A 294 -9.14 41.33 -2.95
C GLY A 294 -8.31 42.20 -3.90
N PHE A 295 -7.43 41.58 -4.71
CA PHE A 295 -6.61 42.31 -5.68
C PHE A 295 -7.44 42.92 -6.81
N VAL A 296 -8.42 42.18 -7.32
CA VAL A 296 -9.35 42.65 -8.37
C VAL A 296 -10.23 43.77 -7.83
N ALA A 297 -10.82 43.62 -6.65
CA ALA A 297 -11.64 44.66 -6.03
C ALA A 297 -10.83 45.93 -5.73
N GLY A 298 -9.59 45.78 -5.23
CA GLY A 298 -8.68 46.90 -4.98
C GLY A 298 -8.32 47.67 -6.26
N ALA A 299 -8.03 46.96 -7.35
CA ALA A 299 -7.73 47.57 -8.65
C ALA A 299 -8.92 48.34 -9.22
N VAL A 300 -10.14 47.79 -9.12
CA VAL A 300 -11.37 48.45 -9.57
C VAL A 300 -11.66 49.71 -8.76
N ILE A 301 -11.51 49.67 -7.43
CA ILE A 301 -11.71 50.85 -6.57
C ILE A 301 -10.68 51.93 -6.89
N LEU A 302 -9.41 51.57 -7.10
CA LEU A 302 -8.37 52.52 -7.50
C LEU A 302 -8.72 53.22 -8.81
N VAL A 303 -9.15 52.49 -9.83
CA VAL A 303 -9.57 53.07 -11.12
C VAL A 303 -10.78 53.99 -10.95
N LEU A 304 -11.77 53.60 -10.14
CA LEU A 304 -12.94 54.43 -9.85
C LEU A 304 -12.58 55.71 -9.07
N VAL A 305 -11.68 55.62 -8.10
CA VAL A 305 -11.21 56.81 -7.36
C VAL A 305 -10.40 57.73 -8.27
N PHE A 306 -9.50 57.21 -9.10
CA PHE A 306 -8.74 58.02 -10.06
C PHE A 306 -9.63 58.70 -11.10
N THR A 307 -10.63 57.99 -11.62
CA THR A 307 -11.58 58.57 -12.59
C THR A 307 -12.45 59.65 -11.94
N LEU A 308 -12.97 59.42 -10.72
CA LEU A 308 -13.80 60.40 -10.00
C LEU A 308 -13.00 61.63 -9.51
N THR A 309 -11.77 61.44 -9.02
CA THR A 309 -10.89 62.55 -8.58
C THR A 309 -10.30 63.33 -9.75
N GLY A 310 -9.99 62.66 -10.86
CA GLY A 310 -9.61 63.30 -12.12
C GLY A 310 -10.75 64.14 -12.72
N TYR A 311 -12.00 63.71 -12.54
CA TYR A 311 -13.18 64.48 -12.95
C TYR A 311 -13.39 65.73 -12.09
N ARG A 312 -13.17 65.65 -10.76
CA ARG A 312 -13.28 66.80 -9.85
C ARG A 312 -12.19 67.87 -9.97
N ARG A 313 -11.04 67.55 -10.58
CA ARG A 313 -9.97 68.55 -10.82
C ARG A 313 -10.15 69.36 -12.11
N LYS A 314 -11.13 69.02 -12.95
CA LYS A 314 -11.38 69.66 -14.25
C LYS A 314 -12.61 70.59 -14.27
N TYR A 315 -13.25 70.83 -13.13
CA TYR A 315 -14.37 71.77 -12.97
C TYR A 315 -14.17 72.63 -11.73
#